data_AF-A0A7W4BUD6-F1
#
_entry.id   AF-A0A7W4BUD6-F1
#
_cell.length_a   1.000
_cell.length_b   1.000
_cell.length_c   1.000
_cell.angle_alpha   90.00
_cell.angle_beta   90.00
_cell.angle_gamma   90.00
#
_symmetry.space_group_name_H-M   'P 1'
#
loop_
_entity.id
_entity.type
_entity.pdbx_description
1 polymer ?
#
loop_
_entity_poly.entity_id
_entity_poly.type
_entity_poly.pdbx_seq_one_letter_code
_entity_poly.pdbx_strand_id
1 'polypeptide(L)'
;MARPKIPRTICGQAANICFKPNGIPMTQLEQVPLAEDEMEALRLVDLLGMQQQEAAKSMNISRQTLANLVKGARHKVVDSLINGKALMTNNIS
;
A
#
# COMPACT_ATOMS: atom_id res chain seq x y z
N MET A 1 -11.88 -11.71 -17.37
CA MET A 1 -10.59 -12.24 -16.88
C MET A 1 -9.76 -11.07 -16.36
N ALA A 2 -9.29 -11.12 -15.11
CA ALA A 2 -8.36 -10.11 -14.61
C ALA A 2 -7.05 -10.23 -15.40
N ARG A 3 -6.55 -9.11 -15.94
CA ARG A 3 -5.27 -9.08 -16.63
C ARG A 3 -4.19 -9.56 -15.66
N PRO A 4 -3.33 -10.53 -16.04
CA PRO A 4 -2.21 -10.95 -15.21
C PRO A 4 -1.39 -9.74 -14.81
N LYS A 5 -1.16 -9.57 -13.50
CA LYS A 5 -0.33 -8.46 -13.01
C LYS A 5 1.10 -8.69 -13.51
N ILE A 6 1.70 -7.65 -14.07
CA ILE A 6 3.12 -7.68 -14.45
C ILE A 6 3.93 -7.90 -13.15
N PRO A 7 4.90 -8.83 -13.14
CA PRO A 7 5.83 -9.02 -12.03
C PRO A 7 6.55 -7.70 -11.71
N ARG A 8 6.72 -7.40 -10.42
CA ARG A 8 7.33 -6.15 -9.97
C ARG A 8 8.18 -6.37 -8.73
N THR A 9 9.18 -5.54 -8.55
CA THR A 9 10.11 -5.64 -7.41
C THR A 9 9.50 -4.97 -6.19
N ILE A 10 9.45 -5.69 -5.08
CA ILE A 10 9.01 -5.21 -3.76
C ILE A 10 10.17 -5.45 -2.79
N CYS A 11 10.70 -4.38 -2.20
CA CYS A 11 11.84 -4.47 -1.28
C CYS A 11 11.48 -4.13 0.18
N GLY A 12 10.39 -3.37 0.40
CA GLY A 12 9.89 -3.03 1.72
C GLY A 12 8.93 -4.08 2.26
N GLN A 13 9.01 -4.33 3.57
CA GLN A 13 8.01 -5.10 4.31
C GLN A 13 7.42 -4.22 5.42
N ALA A 14 6.11 -4.35 5.67
CA ALA A 14 5.49 -3.68 6.81
C ALA A 14 6.04 -4.25 8.12
N ALA A 15 6.28 -3.37 9.09
CA ALA A 15 6.68 -3.77 10.43
C ALA A 15 5.60 -4.58 11.14
N ASN A 16 4.32 -4.34 10.82
CA ASN A 16 3.17 -5.06 11.35
C ASN A 16 2.16 -5.32 10.23
N ILE A 17 1.49 -6.47 10.30
CA ILE A 17 0.44 -6.85 9.35
C ILE A 17 -0.87 -6.04 9.50
N CYS A 18 -1.02 -5.31 10.60
CA CYS A 18 -2.23 -4.58 10.93
C CYS A 18 -1.89 -3.26 11.65
N PHE A 19 -2.52 -2.19 11.20
CA PHE A 19 -2.58 -0.90 11.89
C PHE A 19 -4.04 -0.55 12.13
N LYS A 20 -4.41 -0.26 13.39
CA LYS A 20 -5.80 -0.02 13.76
C LYS A 20 -5.91 1.03 14.88
N PRO A 21 -7.05 1.73 15.02
CA PRO A 21 -7.28 2.59 16.16
C PRO A 21 -7.18 1.84 17.50
N ASN A 22 -6.70 2.55 18.51
CA ASN A 22 -6.60 2.01 19.86
C ASN A 22 -8.00 1.89 20.51
N GLY A 23 -8.18 0.91 21.40
CA GLY A 23 -9.41 0.74 22.19
C GLY A 23 -10.59 0.08 21.47
N ILE A 24 -10.51 -0.20 20.17
CA ILE A 24 -11.58 -0.88 19.41
C ILE A 24 -11.14 -2.31 19.04
N PRO A 25 -11.92 -3.35 19.39
CA PRO A 25 -11.65 -4.72 18.97
C PRO A 25 -11.63 -4.87 17.45
N MET A 26 -10.70 -5.68 16.93
CA MET A 26 -10.54 -5.90 15.49
C MET A 26 -11.82 -6.43 14.82
N THR A 27 -12.62 -7.21 15.54
CA THR A 27 -13.89 -7.78 15.06
C THR A 27 -14.96 -6.72 14.76
N GLN A 28 -14.80 -5.50 15.26
CA GLN A 28 -15.73 -4.39 15.05
C GLN A 28 -15.25 -3.41 13.97
N LEU A 29 -14.05 -3.61 13.42
CA LEU A 29 -13.43 -2.70 12.48
C LEU A 29 -13.62 -3.18 11.05
N GLU A 30 -14.02 -2.26 10.18
CA GLU A 30 -13.90 -2.45 8.74
C GLU A 30 -12.41 -2.58 8.38
N GLN A 31 -12.10 -3.54 7.51
CA GLN A 31 -10.74 -3.83 7.09
C GLN A 31 -10.47 -3.24 5.71
N VAL A 32 -9.40 -2.45 5.62
CA VAL A 32 -8.93 -1.85 4.39
C VAL A 32 -7.64 -2.57 3.98
N PRO A 33 -7.66 -3.38 2.92
CA PRO A 33 -6.45 -4.08 2.47
C PRO A 33 -5.52 -3.12 1.73
N LEU A 34 -4.30 -2.98 2.24
CA LEU A 34 -3.18 -2.33 1.58
C LEU A 34 -2.31 -3.41 0.95
N ALA A 35 -2.28 -3.44 -0.37
CA ALA A 35 -1.48 -4.43 -1.09
C ALA A 35 0.02 -4.12 -0.98
N GLU A 36 0.87 -5.14 -1.13
CA GLU A 36 2.33 -4.98 -1.04
C GLU A 36 2.88 -3.98 -2.07
N ASP A 37 2.29 -3.95 -3.26
CA ASP A 37 2.64 -3.02 -4.32
C ASP A 37 2.25 -1.57 -4.01
N GLU A 38 1.13 -1.38 -3.32
CA GLU A 38 0.72 -0.08 -2.78
C GLU A 38 1.63 0.38 -1.64
N MET A 39 2.01 -0.54 -0.75
CA MET A 39 2.93 -0.24 0.35
C MET A 39 4.32 0.14 -0.16
N GLU A 40 4.88 -0.61 -1.11
CA GLU A 40 6.17 -0.28 -1.69
C GLU A 40 6.13 1.07 -2.41
N ALA A 41 5.02 1.38 -3.09
CA ALA A 41 4.84 2.68 -3.72
C ALA A 41 4.82 3.83 -2.69
N LEU A 42 4.14 3.67 -1.55
CA LEU A 42 4.20 4.64 -0.44
C LEU A 42 5.60 4.74 0.14
N ARG A 43 6.31 3.61 0.32
CA ARG A 43 7.67 3.59 0.87
C ARG A 43 8.63 4.37 -0.02
N LEU A 44 8.64 4.12 -1.33
CA LEU A 44 9.56 4.77 -2.26
C LEU A 44 9.23 6.26 -2.44
N VAL A 45 7.96 6.60 -2.66
CA VAL A 45 7.57 7.97 -3.00
C VAL A 45 7.36 8.84 -1.76
N ASP A 46 6.57 8.37 -0.80
CA ASP A 46 6.13 9.20 0.33
C ASP A 46 7.11 9.14 1.51
N LEU A 47 7.71 7.98 1.79
CA LEU A 47 8.67 7.86 2.90
C LEU A 47 10.11 8.20 2.48
N LEU A 48 10.58 7.70 1.34
CA LEU A 48 11.95 7.93 0.85
C LEU A 48 12.08 9.15 -0.07
N GLY A 49 10.97 9.80 -0.44
CA GLY A 49 10.98 11.02 -1.24
C GLY A 49 11.47 10.83 -2.68
N MET A 50 11.46 9.60 -3.22
CA MET A 50 11.93 9.34 -4.58
C MET A 50 11.03 9.98 -5.63
N GLN A 51 11.63 10.41 -6.73
CA GLN A 51 10.85 10.86 -7.89
C GLN A 51 10.07 9.69 -8.48
N GLN A 52 8.83 9.93 -8.90
CA GLN A 52 7.95 8.85 -9.41
C GLN A 52 8.56 8.07 -10.58
N GLN A 53 9.33 8.73 -11.46
CA GLN A 53 9.99 8.04 -12.57
C GLN A 53 11.04 7.03 -12.07
N GLU A 54 11.77 7.37 -11.00
CA GLU A 54 12.82 6.53 -10.42
C GLU A 54 12.22 5.39 -9.62
N ALA A 55 11.20 5.67 -8.81
CA ALA A 55 10.46 4.65 -8.08
C ALA A 55 9.79 3.63 -9.01
N ALA A 56 9.23 4.09 -10.15
CA ALA A 56 8.61 3.20 -11.14
C ALA A 56 9.64 2.27 -11.78
N LYS A 57 10.84 2.78 -12.09
CA LYS A 57 11.97 1.98 -12.56
C LYS A 57 12.42 0.96 -11.50
N SER A 58 12.53 1.38 -10.24
CA SER A 58 12.91 0.49 -9.13
C SER A 58 11.93 -0.68 -8.96
N MET A 59 10.64 -0.45 -9.19
CA MET A 59 9.61 -1.48 -9.13
C MET A 59 9.43 -2.24 -10.45
N ASN A 60 10.14 -1.89 -11.52
CA ASN A 60 9.96 -2.45 -12.87
C ASN A 60 8.51 -2.32 -13.41
N ILE A 61 7.90 -1.15 -13.22
CA ILE A 61 6.54 -0.84 -13.70
C ILE A 61 6.51 0.48 -14.46
N SER A 62 5.40 0.73 -15.17
CA SER A 62 5.20 2.03 -15.82
C SER A 62 5.00 3.15 -14.78
N ARG A 63 5.39 4.38 -15.13
CA ARG A 63 5.12 5.57 -14.30
C ARG A 63 3.62 5.72 -13.98
N GLN A 64 2.75 5.45 -14.95
CA GLN A 64 1.29 5.51 -14.75
C GLN A 64 0.82 4.45 -13.75
N THR A 65 1.37 3.23 -13.80
CA THR A 65 1.08 2.18 -12.82
C THR A 65 1.49 2.61 -11.42
N LEU A 66 2.71 3.15 -11.25
CA LEU A 66 3.15 3.67 -9.95
C LEU A 66 2.22 4.79 -9.45
N ALA A 67 1.89 5.76 -10.30
CA ALA A 67 1.01 6.86 -9.91
C ALA A 67 -0.36 6.37 -9.42
N ASN A 68 -0.91 5.34 -10.07
CA ASN A 68 -2.17 4.71 -9.64
C ASN A 68 -2.02 3.98 -8.30
N LEU A 69 -0.91 3.27 -8.07
CA LEU A 69 -0.62 2.61 -6.79
C LEU A 69 -0.51 3.63 -5.66
N VAL A 70 0.27 4.70 -5.84
CA VAL A 70 0.41 5.77 -4.85
C VAL A 70 -0.94 6.41 -4.54
N LYS A 71 -1.75 6.71 -5.57
CA LYS A 71 -3.08 7.30 -5.39
C LYS A 71 -4.00 6.39 -4.59
N GLY A 72 -4.07 5.10 -4.94
CA GLY A 72 -4.90 4.11 -4.24
C GLY A 72 -4.46 3.91 -2.79
N ALA A 73 -3.15 3.78 -2.59
CA ALA A 73 -2.54 3.58 -1.28
C ALA A 73 -2.82 4.77 -0.33
N ARG A 74 -2.60 6.01 -0.79
CA ARG A 74 -2.90 7.22 -0.01
C ARG A 74 -4.37 7.32 0.35
N HIS A 75 -5.27 7.00 -0.58
CA HIS A 75 -6.70 7.00 -0.28
C HIS A 75 -7.04 6.01 0.83
N LYS A 76 -6.53 4.77 0.76
CA LYS A 76 -6.75 3.74 1.80
C LYS A 76 -6.22 4.16 3.16
N VAL A 77 -5.01 4.73 3.21
CA VAL A 77 -4.43 5.26 4.44
C VAL A 77 -5.31 6.36 5.03
N VAL A 78 -5.70 7.35 4.23
CA VAL A 78 -6.54 8.46 4.69
C VAL A 78 -7.93 7.97 5.10
N ASP A 79 -8.53 7.04 4.36
CA ASP A 79 -9.82 6.43 4.71
C ASP A 79 -9.74 5.71 6.07
N SER A 80 -8.68 4.94 6.31
CA SER A 80 -8.46 4.30 7.61
C SER A 80 -8.28 5.29 8.75
N LEU A 81 -7.53 6.38 8.52
CA LEU A 81 -7.28 7.40 9.55
C LEU A 81 -8.55 8.21 9.88
N ILE A 82 -9.35 8.59 8.87
CA ILE A 82 -10.52 9.43 9.05
C ILE A 82 -11.73 8.63 9.56
N ASN A 83 -11.94 7.42 9.03
CA ASN A 83 -13.11 6.59 9.36
C ASN A 83 -12.80 5.54 10.43
N GLY A 84 -11.61 5.56 11.02
CA GLY A 84 -11.22 4.64 12.09
C GLY A 84 -11.18 3.17 11.65
N LYS A 85 -10.81 2.91 10.40
CA LYS A 85 -10.75 1.53 9.86
C LYS A 85 -9.40 0.89 10.16
N ALA A 86 -9.36 -0.43 10.16
CA ALA A 86 -8.10 -1.17 10.28
C ALA A 86 -7.43 -1.30 8.90
N LEU A 87 -6.20 -0.84 8.79
CA LEU A 87 -5.37 -1.00 7.61
C LEU A 87 -4.62 -2.33 7.71
N MET A 88 -4.84 -3.21 6.74
CA MET A 88 -4.34 -4.59 6.74
C MET A 88 -3.36 -4.78 5.60
N THR A 89 -2.17 -5.31 5.88
CA THR A 89 -1.19 -5.64 4.86
C THR A 89 -1.14 -7.15 4.71
N ASN A 90 -1.37 -7.68 3.51
CA ASN A 90 -1.33 -9.14 3.32
C ASN A 90 0.12 -9.64 3.42
N ASN A 91 0.35 -10.71 4.18
CA ASN A 91 1.49 -11.59 3.99
C ASN A 91 1.14 -12.58 2.87
N ILE A 92 1.94 -12.62 1.83
CA ILE A 92 1.98 -13.80 0.96
C ILE A 92 2.75 -14.89 1.73
N SER A 93 2.05 -15.96 2.12
CA SER A 93 2.65 -17.21 2.59
C SER A 93 3.48 -17.88 1.50
#